data_AF-A0A7C7R1L1-F1
#
_entry.id   AF-A0A7C7R1L1-F1
#
_cell.length_a   1.000
_cell.length_b   1.000
_cell.length_c   1.000
_cell.angle_alpha   90.00
_cell.angle_beta   90.00
_cell.angle_gamma   90.00
#
_symmetry.space_group_name_H-M   'P 1'
#
loop_
_entity.id
_entity.type
_entity.pdbx_description
1 polymer ?
#
loop_
_entity_poly.entity_id
_entity_poly.type
_entity_poly.pdbx_seq_one_letter_code
_entity_poly.pdbx_strand_id
1 'polypeptide(L)'
;MFFVATAEARFPAMAGTRQICDLTIDAVWTPCGRTSCGTGVPHMAFGADRVDTELMPYFDTLGADGVARFWARKNVETIDGYPTGLFED
;
A
#
# COMPACT_ATOMS: atom_id res chain seq x y z
N MET A 1 0.71 -15.52 -2.79
CA MET A 1 1.38 -15.11 -4.05
C MET A 1 0.28 -14.83 -5.05
N PHE A 2 -0.13 -13.57 -5.24
CA PHE A 2 -1.17 -13.23 -6.22
C PHE A 2 -0.96 -11.82 -6.76
N PHE A 3 -0.42 -11.73 -7.97
CA PHE A 3 -0.53 -10.56 -8.83
C PHE A 3 -1.86 -10.65 -9.59
N VAL A 4 -2.74 -9.67 -9.41
CA VAL A 4 -3.95 -9.53 -10.24
C VAL A 4 -3.64 -8.50 -11.32
N ALA A 5 -3.02 -8.95 -12.41
CA ALA A 5 -2.72 -8.14 -13.61
C ALA A 5 -3.97 -7.54 -14.30
N THR A 6 -5.17 -7.72 -13.76
CA THR A 6 -6.45 -7.18 -14.27
C THR A 6 -7.11 -6.15 -13.36
N ALA A 7 -6.61 -5.93 -12.14
CA ALA A 7 -7.22 -4.97 -11.22
C ALA A 7 -6.86 -3.52 -11.56
N GLU A 8 -5.65 -3.27 -12.09
CA GLU A 8 -5.16 -1.93 -12.42
C GLU A 8 -6.13 -1.16 -13.31
N ALA A 9 -6.66 -1.80 -14.36
CA ALA A 9 -7.60 -1.18 -15.31
C ALA A 9 -8.92 -0.70 -14.67
N ARG A 10 -9.21 -1.10 -13.42
CA ARG A 10 -10.39 -0.64 -12.66
C ARG A 10 -10.13 0.65 -11.89
N PHE A 11 -8.88 1.11 -11.82
CA PHE A 11 -8.47 2.31 -11.10
C PHE A 11 -7.91 3.36 -12.07
N PRO A 12 -8.09 4.66 -11.78
CA PRO A 12 -7.44 5.71 -12.55
C PRO A 12 -5.92 5.56 -12.49
N ALA A 13 -5.25 5.79 -13.62
CA ALA A 13 -3.80 5.88 -13.64
C ALA A 13 -3.34 7.07 -12.78
N MET A 14 -2.46 6.82 -11.82
CA MET A 14 -1.90 7.82 -10.92
C MET A 14 -0.40 7.57 -10.76
N ALA A 15 0.41 8.63 -10.68
CA ALA A 15 1.87 8.49 -10.53
C ALA A 15 2.27 7.75 -9.25
N GLY A 16 1.42 7.77 -8.24
CA GLY A 16 1.62 7.05 -6.97
C GLY A 16 1.15 5.59 -6.95
N THR A 17 0.61 5.03 -8.05
CA THR A 17 0.24 3.61 -8.10
C THR A 17 1.46 2.75 -7.79
N ARG A 18 1.32 1.68 -6.99
CA ARG A 18 2.40 0.73 -6.72
C ARG A 18 1.95 -0.69 -7.03
N GLN A 19 1.65 -1.47 -6.00
CA GLN A 19 1.18 -2.84 -6.09
C GLN A 19 -0.28 -2.89 -5.63
N ILE A 20 -1.12 -3.61 -6.36
CA ILE A 20 -2.48 -3.94 -5.94
C ILE A 20 -2.46 -5.38 -5.47
N CYS A 21 -2.75 -5.61 -4.19
CA CYS A 21 -2.75 -6.93 -3.58
C CYS A 21 -4.19 -7.36 -3.30
N ASP A 22 -4.57 -8.55 -3.75
CA ASP A 22 -5.81 -9.21 -3.33
C ASP A 22 -5.50 -10.09 -2.11
N LEU A 23 -6.03 -9.70 -0.96
CA LEU A 23 -5.76 -10.34 0.32
C LEU A 23 -7.06 -10.86 0.92
N THR A 24 -7.08 -12.15 1.25
CA THR A 24 -8.09 -12.72 2.13
C THR A 24 -7.61 -12.60 3.57
N ILE A 25 -8.40 -11.94 4.41
CA ILE A 25 -8.08 -11.74 5.84
C ILE A 25 -8.97 -12.67 6.65
N ASP A 26 -8.38 -13.71 7.26
CA ASP A 26 -9.12 -14.70 8.05
C ASP A 26 -9.46 -14.21 9.46
N ALA A 27 -8.60 -13.38 10.06
CA ALA A 27 -8.78 -12.87 11.41
C ALA A 27 -8.03 -11.54 11.63
N VAL A 28 -8.63 -10.64 12.41
CA VAL A 28 -7.96 -9.42 12.90
C VAL A 28 -7.41 -9.71 14.29
N TRP A 29 -6.08 -9.71 14.43
CA TRP A 29 -5.43 -9.92 15.72
C TRP A 29 -5.58 -8.66 16.60
N THR A 30 -6.40 -8.78 17.64
CA THR A 30 -6.32 -7.92 18.82
C THR A 30 -5.81 -8.78 19.98
N PRO A 31 -5.06 -8.23 20.94
CA PRO A 31 -4.38 -9.00 21.99
C PRO A 31 -5.31 -9.87 22.89
N CYS A 32 -6.62 -9.80 22.67
CA CYS A 32 -7.66 -10.49 23.43
C CYS A 32 -8.44 -11.54 22.62
N GLY A 33 -7.92 -12.05 21.49
CA GLY A 33 -8.33 -13.34 20.88
C GLY A 33 -9.83 -13.56 20.64
N ARG A 34 -10.63 -12.50 20.48
CA ARG A 34 -12.06 -12.53 20.14
C ARG A 34 -12.38 -11.38 19.19
N THR A 35 -13.41 -11.59 18.37
CA THR A 35 -14.06 -10.61 17.49
C THR A 35 -13.92 -9.21 18.07
N SER A 36 -13.12 -8.36 17.42
CA SER A 36 -12.59 -7.14 18.03
C SER A 36 -13.74 -6.25 18.50
N CYS A 37 -13.83 -6.00 19.81
CA CYS A 37 -14.75 -5.01 20.36
C CYS A 37 -14.26 -3.56 20.12
N GLY A 38 -13.10 -3.38 19.48
CA GLY A 38 -12.55 -2.07 19.11
C GLY A 38 -12.06 -1.21 20.30
N THR A 39 -12.27 -1.66 21.54
CA THR A 39 -12.00 -0.88 22.76
C THR A 39 -10.52 -0.57 23.00
N GLY A 40 -9.61 -1.27 22.32
CA GLY A 40 -8.18 -1.00 22.35
C GLY A 40 -7.69 0.02 21.31
N VAL A 41 -8.56 0.51 20.42
CA VAL A 41 -8.20 1.48 19.38
C VAL A 41 -8.39 2.90 19.92
N PRO A 42 -7.34 3.73 19.98
CA PRO A 42 -7.46 5.13 20.40
C PRO A 42 -8.32 5.95 19.44
N HIS A 43 -9.08 6.91 19.97
CA HIS A 43 -9.72 7.93 19.15
C HIS A 43 -8.66 8.89 18.58
N MET A 44 -8.67 9.06 17.27
CA MET A 44 -7.79 9.97 16.55
C MET A 44 -8.62 11.02 15.82
N ALA A 45 -8.22 12.30 15.90
CA ALA A 45 -8.84 13.36 15.13
C ALA A 45 -8.33 13.32 13.68
N PHE A 46 -9.23 13.53 12.72
CA PHE A 46 -8.85 13.69 11.32
C PHE A 46 -8.09 15.02 11.13
N GLY A 47 -6.94 14.95 10.46
CA GLY A 47 -6.11 16.11 10.17
C GLY A 47 -6.36 16.65 8.76
N ALA A 48 -5.86 15.93 7.75
CA ALA A 48 -6.04 16.25 6.33
C ALA A 48 -5.63 15.04 5.47
N ASP A 49 -6.11 15.03 4.22
CA ASP A 49 -5.62 14.11 3.19
C ASP A 49 -4.25 14.53 2.65
N ARG A 50 -3.37 13.56 2.44
CA ARG A 50 -2.00 13.78 1.91
C ARG A 50 -1.89 13.51 0.41
N VAL A 51 -2.96 13.00 -0.21
CA VAL A 51 -2.93 12.55 -1.62
C VAL A 51 -2.62 13.72 -2.55
N ASP A 52 -3.40 14.78 -2.48
CA ASP A 52 -3.32 15.90 -3.42
C ASP A 52 -2.17 16.87 -3.11
N THR A 53 -1.79 16.98 -1.84
CA THR A 53 -0.85 18.00 -1.36
C THR A 53 0.58 17.50 -1.28
N GLU A 54 0.80 16.21 -1.06
CA GLU A 54 2.13 15.66 -0.80
C GLU A 54 2.46 14.48 -1.72
N LEU A 55 1.57 13.49 -1.82
CA LEU A 55 1.87 12.23 -2.51
C LEU A 55 1.89 12.40 -4.03
N MET A 56 0.80 12.90 -4.64
CA MET A 56 0.72 13.07 -6.09
C MET A 56 1.81 14.00 -6.63
N PRO A 57 2.03 15.22 -6.08
CA PRO A 57 3.08 16.11 -6.56
C PRO A 57 4.49 15.52 -6.46
N TYR A 58 4.76 14.74 -5.42
CA TYR A 58 6.05 14.08 -5.25
C TYR A 58 6.31 13.04 -6.34
N PHE A 59 5.34 12.16 -6.61
CA PHE A 59 5.50 11.13 -7.64
C PHE A 59 5.47 11.71 -9.07
N ASP A 60 4.67 12.76 -9.31
CA ASP A 60 4.68 13.48 -10.58
C ASP A 60 6.05 14.12 -10.84
N THR A 61 6.68 14.70 -9.81
CA THR A 61 8.03 15.29 -9.92
C THR A 61 9.12 14.23 -10.16
N LEU A 62 8.97 13.03 -9.60
CA LEU A 62 9.90 11.92 -9.84
C LEU A 62 9.85 11.44 -11.30
N GLY A 63 8.68 11.49 -11.93
CA GLY A 63 8.43 10.90 -13.24
C GLY A 63 8.50 9.37 -13.24
N ALA A 64 8.11 8.75 -14.37
CA ALA A 64 7.99 7.29 -14.47
C ALA A 64 9.29 6.53 -14.11
N ASP A 65 10.43 6.96 -14.66
CA ASP A 65 11.73 6.32 -14.38
C ASP A 65 12.16 6.50 -12.92
N GLY A 66 11.90 7.68 -12.34
CA GLY A 66 12.19 7.96 -10.95
C GLY A 66 11.35 7.09 -10.01
N VAL A 67 10.08 6.91 -10.35
CA VAL A 67 9.13 6.05 -9.64
C VAL A 67 9.57 4.58 -9.69
N ALA A 68 9.95 4.05 -10.86
CA ALA A 68 10.46 2.68 -10.99
C ALA A 68 11.72 2.45 -10.13
N ARG A 69 12.66 3.41 -10.13
CA ARG A 69 13.86 3.37 -9.27
C ARG A 69 13.52 3.50 -7.78
N PHE A 70 12.48 4.25 -7.44
CA PHE A 70 12.00 4.35 -6.07
C PHE A 70 11.48 2.99 -5.59
N TRP A 71 10.65 2.32 -6.38
CA TRP A 71 10.12 0.99 -6.08
C TRP A 71 11.24 -0.04 -5.87
N ALA A 72 12.21 -0.10 -6.78
CA ALA A 72 13.35 -1.00 -6.67
C ALA A 72 14.15 -0.83 -5.37
N ARG A 73 14.23 0.40 -4.82
CA ARG A 73 14.94 0.65 -3.56
C ARG A 73 14.10 0.49 -2.30
N LYS A 74 12.78 0.72 -2.38
CA LYS A 74 11.94 0.94 -1.19
C LYS A 74 10.76 0.01 -1.07
N ASN A 75 10.41 -0.74 -2.12
CA ASN A 75 9.19 -1.54 -2.18
C ASN A 75 9.43 -3.01 -2.56
N VAL A 76 10.68 -3.48 -2.53
CA VAL A 76 11.03 -4.89 -2.82
C VAL A 76 11.03 -5.78 -1.58
N GLU A 77 11.04 -5.18 -0.39
CA GLU A 77 11.09 -5.88 0.90
C GLU A 77 10.00 -5.32 1.83
N THR A 78 9.31 -6.22 2.52
CA THR A 78 8.31 -5.91 3.54
C THR A 78 8.97 -5.45 4.84
N ILE A 79 8.17 -4.91 5.77
CA ILE A 79 8.67 -4.51 7.11
C ILE A 79 9.28 -5.67 7.90
N ASP A 80 8.84 -6.90 7.64
CA ASP A 80 9.31 -8.13 8.30
C ASP A 80 10.41 -8.86 7.50
N GLY A 81 10.95 -8.23 6.44
CA GLY A 81 12.08 -8.75 5.68
C GLY A 81 11.73 -9.74 4.56
N TYR A 82 10.45 -10.00 4.31
CA TYR A 82 10.01 -10.85 3.20
C TYR A 82 10.05 -10.11 1.86
N PRO A 83 10.34 -10.79 0.73
CA PRO A 83 10.24 -10.20 -0.60
C PRO A 83 8.79 -9.85 -0.94
N THR A 84 8.57 -8.72 -1.63
CA THR A 84 7.23 -8.28 -2.08
C THR A 84 6.84 -8.84 -3.44
N GLY A 85 7.81 -9.36 -4.19
CA GLY A 85 7.67 -9.85 -5.55
C GLY A 85 7.31 -8.80 -6.59
N LEU A 86 7.45 -7.50 -6.29
CA LEU A 86 6.99 -6.39 -7.14
C LEU A 86 7.45 -6.44 -8.62
N PHE A 87 8.55 -7.13 -8.90
CA PHE A 87 9.11 -7.32 -10.25
C PHE A 87 9.16 -8.80 -10.68
N GLU A 88 8.43 -9.68 -9.99
CA GLU A 88 8.29 -11.10 -10.28
C GLU A 88 6.93 -11.34 -10.98
N ASP A 89 6.89 -12.29 -11.93
CA ASP A 89 5.68 -12.65 -12.70
C ASP A 89 4.71 -13.58 -11.93
#